data_AF-A0A660Z0Q8-F1
#
_entry.id   AF-A0A660Z0Q8-F1
#
_cell.length_a   1.000
_cell.length_b   1.000
_cell.length_c   1.000
_cell.angle_alpha   90.00
_cell.angle_beta   90.00
_cell.angle_gamma   90.00
#
_symmetry.space_group_name_H-M   'P 1'
#
loop_
_entity.id
_entity.type
_entity.pdbx_description
1 polymer ?
#
loop_
_entity_poly.entity_id
_entity_poly.type
_entity_poly.pdbx_seq_one_letter_code
_entity_poly.pdbx_strand_id
1 'polypeptide(L)' 'MKEAEVIDADKTGAPVKTVETSGDIFSFLKKLGNQFADGLLVFDGTSVVYANSALLELLGVSDLEELNKKHLSG' A
#
# COMPACT_ATOMS: atom_id res chain seq x y z
N MET A 1 -7.74 47.49 16.41
CA MET A 1 -6.86 46.67 15.55
C MET A 1 -7.81 45.89 14.64
N LYS A 2 -8.16 46.44 13.45
CA LYS A 2 -7.58 46.14 12.12
C LYS A 2 -7.36 44.64 11.90
N GLU A 3 -7.87 43.95 10.89
CA GLU A 3 -8.77 44.21 9.76
C GLU A 3 -9.20 42.80 9.27
N ALA A 4 -10.40 42.66 8.73
CA ALA A 4 -10.84 41.43 8.08
C ALA A 4 -10.16 41.29 6.72
N GLU A 5 -9.79 40.07 6.32
CA GLU A 5 -9.69 39.74 4.90
C GLU A 5 -10.45 38.44 4.62
N VAL A 6 -11.60 38.66 4.01
CA VAL A 6 -12.47 37.69 3.36
C VAL A 6 -11.75 37.27 2.08
N ILE A 7 -11.46 35.97 1.94
CA ILE A 7 -11.23 35.39 0.61
C ILE A 7 -12.53 34.71 0.22
N ASP A 8 -13.19 35.37 -0.72
CA ASP A 8 -14.45 35.01 -1.33
C ASP A 8 -14.35 33.70 -2.14
N ALA A 9 -15.53 33.13 -2.34
CA ALA A 9 -15.78 31.83 -2.92
C ALA A 9 -15.13 31.62 -4.29
N ASP A 10 -14.40 30.50 -4.44
CA ASP A 10 -14.38 29.80 -5.72
C ASP A 10 -15.27 28.56 -5.63
N LYS A 11 -16.36 28.64 -6.39
CA LYS A 11 -17.31 27.56 -6.61
C LYS A 11 -16.63 26.51 -7.48
N THR A 12 -16.25 25.38 -6.90
CA THR A 12 -16.36 24.10 -7.59
C THR A 12 -16.61 23.01 -6.58
N GLY A 13 -17.76 22.34 -6.72
CA GLY A 13 -18.12 21.21 -5.87
C GLY A 13 -17.10 20.09 -5.99
N ALA A 14 -16.42 19.80 -4.90
CA ALA A 14 -15.89 18.47 -4.66
C ALA A 14 -16.52 18.00 -3.35
N PRO A 15 -17.26 16.87 -3.32
CA PRO A 15 -17.67 16.29 -2.07
C PRO A 15 -16.39 15.99 -1.28
N VAL A 16 -16.31 16.55 -0.07
CA VAL A 16 -15.30 16.16 0.93
C VAL A 16 -15.56 14.67 1.19
N LYS A 17 -14.91 13.80 0.42
CA LYS A 17 -14.95 12.37 0.65
C LYS A 17 -14.21 12.15 1.94
N THR A 18 -14.95 11.76 2.97
CA THR A 18 -14.44 11.17 4.20
C THR A 18 -13.41 10.10 3.79
N VAL A 19 -12.14 10.42 3.99
CA VAL A 19 -11.04 9.60 3.50
C VAL A 19 -10.98 8.37 4.41
N GLU A 20 -11.42 7.22 3.93
CA GLU A 20 -11.14 5.91 4.54
C GLU A 20 -9.65 5.59 4.33
N THR A 21 -8.78 6.34 5.01
CA THR A 21 -7.39 6.56 4.60
C THR A 21 -6.49 5.33 4.71
N SER A 22 -6.85 4.37 5.56
CA SER A 22 -6.01 3.21 5.85
C SER A 22 -6.00 2.17 4.72
N GLY A 23 -7.15 1.91 4.08
CA GLY A 23 -7.26 0.97 2.96
C GLY A 23 -6.60 1.49 1.68
N ASP A 24 -6.66 2.81 1.46
CA ASP A 24 -6.11 3.47 0.29
C ASP A 24 -4.57 3.45 0.28
N ILE A 25 -3.93 3.68 1.43
CA ILE A 25 -2.46 3.67 1.54
C ILE A 25 -1.91 2.27 1.26
N PHE A 26 -2.49 1.23 1.85
CA PHE A 26 -2.02 -0.14 1.62
C PHE A 26 -2.17 -0.55 0.15
N SER A 27 -3.31 -0.19 -0.46
CA SER A 27 -3.56 -0.43 -1.88
C SER A 27 -2.56 0.31 -2.78
N PHE A 28 -2.20 1.54 -2.41
CA PHE A 28 -1.18 2.31 -3.11
C PHE A 28 0.21 1.67 -2.99
N LEU A 29 0.64 1.30 -1.77
CA LEU A 29 1.92 0.64 -1.52
C LEU A 29 2.03 -0.70 -2.26
N LYS A 30 0.95 -1.49 -2.30
CA LYS A 30 0.90 -2.75 -3.05
C LYS A 30 1.09 -2.52 -4.56
N LYS A 31 0.44 -1.49 -5.12
CA LYS A 31 0.60 -1.12 -6.53
C LYS A 31 2.03 -0.67 -6.82
N LEU A 32 2.60 0.15 -5.93
CA LEU A 32 3.96 0.66 -6.06
C LEU A 32 5.00 -0.48 -5.99
N GLY A 33 4.86 -1.39 -5.01
CA GLY A 33 5.74 -2.55 -4.84
C GLY A 33 5.80 -3.47 -6.05
N ASN A 34 4.69 -3.59 -6.79
CA ASN A 34 4.61 -4.39 -8.01
C ASN A 34 5.27 -3.72 -9.24
N GLN A 35 5.68 -2.46 -9.16
CA GLN A 35 6.41 -1.79 -10.24
C GLN A 35 7.93 -2.02 -10.14
N PHE A 36 8.43 -2.46 -9.00
CA PHE A 36 9.85 -2.74 -8.83
C PHE A 36 10.21 -4.07 -9.48
N ALA A 37 11.35 -4.07 -10.18
CA ALA A 37 11.94 -5.27 -10.78
C ALA A 37 12.60 -6.18 -9.72
N ASP A 38 13.02 -5.60 -8.59
CA ASP A 38 13.59 -6.34 -7.47
C ASP A 38 12.50 -6.99 -6.62
N GLY A 39 12.86 -8.10 -5.97
CA GLY A 39 11.99 -8.80 -5.04
C GLY A 39 11.75 -7.98 -3.76
N LEU A 40 10.49 -7.74 -3.43
CA LEU A 40 10.06 -7.04 -2.23
C LEU A 40 9.19 -7.95 -1.37
N LEU A 41 9.43 -7.93 -0.05
CA LEU A 41 8.57 -8.55 0.95
C LEU A 41 8.37 -7.64 2.15
N VAL A 42 7.25 -7.84 2.84
CA VAL A 42 6.99 -7.30 4.17
C VAL A 42 6.75 -8.46 5.12
N PHE A 43 7.49 -8.49 6.22
CA PHE A 43 7.40 -9.48 7.27
C PHE A 43 6.97 -8.79 8.56
N ASP A 44 5.94 -9.31 9.22
CA ASP A 44 5.39 -8.72 10.46
C ASP A 44 6.04 -9.27 11.74
N GLY A 45 7.04 -10.14 11.60
CA GLY A 45 7.69 -10.85 12.72
C GLY A 45 7.26 -12.30 12.84
N THR A 46 6.09 -12.67 12.31
CA THR A 46 5.54 -14.04 12.35
C THR A 46 5.36 -14.60 10.95
N SER A 47 4.87 -13.80 10.02
CA SER A 47 4.56 -14.21 8.65
C SER A 47 4.88 -13.13 7.63
N VAL A 48 5.05 -13.55 6.38
CA VAL A 48 5.15 -12.63 5.25
C VAL A 48 3.75 -12.15 4.91
N VAL A 49 3.49 -10.86 5.11
CA VAL A 49 2.18 -10.22 4.88
C VAL A 49 2.05 -9.62 3.48
N TYR A 50 3.18 -9.45 2.80
CA TYR A 50 3.23 -9.01 1.40
C TYR A 50 4.48 -9.54 0.71
N ALA A 51 4.34 -9.94 -0.54
CA ALA A 51 5.42 -10.21 -1.46
C ALA A 51 5.00 -9.70 -2.84
N ASN A 52 5.90 -9.03 -3.56
CA ASN A 52 5.63 -8.62 -4.94
C ASN A 52 5.86 -9.79 -5.91
N SER A 53 5.37 -9.63 -7.14
CA SER A 53 5.48 -10.68 -8.17
C SER A 53 6.92 -11.04 -8.50
N ALA A 54 7.83 -10.07 -8.55
CA ALA A 54 9.24 -10.32 -8.82
C ALA A 54 9.87 -11.29 -7.79
N LEU A 55 9.54 -11.15 -6.50
CA LEU A 55 10.01 -12.06 -5.47
C LEU A 55 9.39 -13.46 -5.63
N LEU A 56 8.09 -13.52 -5.90
CA LEU A 56 7.39 -14.80 -6.07
C LEU A 56 7.97 -15.60 -7.24
N GLU A 57 8.24 -14.92 -8.37
CA GLU A 57 8.89 -15.50 -9.54
C GLU A 57 10.33 -15.95 -9.23
N LEU A 58 11.11 -15.11 -8.53
CA LEU A 58 12.49 -15.42 -8.13
C LEU A 58 12.57 -16.68 -7.26
N LEU A 59 11.59 -16.86 -6.36
CA LEU A 59 11.50 -18.00 -5.45
C LEU A 59 10.76 -19.21 -6.05
N GLY A 60 10.21 -19.08 -7.26
CA GLY A 60 9.41 -20.12 -7.91
C GLY A 60 8.19 -20.54 -7.08
N VAL A 61 7.54 -19.58 -6.42
CA VAL A 61 6.28 -19.77 -5.67
C VAL A 61 5.14 -19.07 -6.38
N SER A 62 3.96 -19.67 -6.31
CA SER A 62 2.79 -19.18 -7.04
C SER A 62 2.11 -18.02 -6.32
N ASP A 63 2.15 -18.03 -4.99
CA ASP A 63 1.46 -17.06 -4.15
C ASP A 63 2.11 -16.90 -2.75
N LEU A 64 1.58 -15.93 -2.01
CA LEU A 64 1.99 -15.60 -0.65
C LEU A 64 1.73 -16.75 0.35
N GLU A 65 0.72 -17.58 0.11
CA GLU A 65 0.37 -18.69 1.00
C GLU A 65 1.41 -19.81 0.86
N GLU A 66 1.81 -20.14 -0.37
CA GLU A 66 2.91 -21.06 -0.66
C GLU A 66 4.23 -20.54 -0.08
N LEU A 67 4.49 -19.23 -0.20
CA LEU A 67 5.68 -18.60 0.38
C LEU A 67 5.74 -18.79 1.91
N ASN A 68 4.63 -18.54 2.60
CA ASN A 68 4.54 -18.75 4.06
C ASN A 68 4.56 -20.24 4.45
N LYS A 69 4.11 -21.16 3.60
CA LYS A 69 4.20 -22.61 3.85
C LYS A 69 5.62 -23.14 3.72
N LYS A 70 6.41 -22.61 2.78
CA LYS A 70 7.83 -23.00 2.60
C LYS A 70 8.71 -22.49 3.73
N HIS A 71 8.33 -21.39 4.38
CA HIS A 71 8.98 -20.84 5.56
C HIS A 71 8.09 -21.01 6.79
N LEU A 72 8.11 -22.19 7.44
CA LEU A 72 7.95 -22.41 8.90
C LEU A 72 7.84 -23.91 9.25
N SER A 73 8.84 -24.70 8.83
CA SER A 73 9.22 -25.91 9.57
C SER A 73 10.72 -25.79 9.89
N GLY A 74 11.04 -24.80 10.71
CA GLY A 74 12.32 -24.66 11.39
C GLY A 74 12.06 -24.71 12.89
#